data_AF-A0A4Q1TCW2-F1
#
_entry.id   AF-A0A4Q1TCW2-F1
#
_cell.length_a   1.000
_cell.length_b   1.000
_cell.length_c   1.000
_cell.angle_alpha   90.00
_cell.angle_beta   90.00
_cell.angle_gamma   90.00
#
_symmetry.space_group_name_H-M   'P 1'
#
loop_
_entity.id
_entity.type
_entity.pdbx_description
1 polymer ?
#
loop_
_entity_poly.entity_id
_entity_poly.type
_entity_poly.pdbx_seq_one_letter_code
_entity_poly.pdbx_strand_id
1 'polypeptide(L)' 'MPLTICRKEQLLKLIWGQDYEGDDRTVDSHVKNLREKLRRSGIDVNAVIKTVWGIGYKGV' A
#
# COMPACT_ATOMS: atom_id res chain seq x y z
N MET A 1 -11.53 13.42 3.69
CA MET A 1 -10.49 13.26 2.62
C MET A 1 -11.08 12.32 1.59
N PRO A 2 -11.06 12.61 0.28
CA PRO A 2 -11.59 11.67 -0.70
C PRO A 2 -10.80 10.35 -0.60
N LEU A 3 -11.47 9.23 -0.87
CA LEU A 3 -10.88 7.88 -0.95
C LEU A 3 -9.92 7.80 -2.15
N THR A 4 -8.76 8.45 -2.05
CA THR A 4 -7.79 8.58 -3.14
C THR A 4 -7.03 7.28 -3.35
N ILE A 5 -6.91 6.87 -4.62
CA ILE A 5 -6.06 5.76 -5.01
C ILE A 5 -4.61 6.24 -4.96
N CYS A 6 -3.78 5.58 -4.16
CA CYS A 6 -2.36 5.84 -4.07
C CYS A 6 -1.62 4.93 -5.06
N ARG A 7 -0.93 5.53 -6.02
CA ARG A 7 -0.05 4.80 -6.94
C ARG A 7 1.18 4.30 -6.20
N LYS A 8 1.76 3.19 -6.65
CA LYS A 8 2.93 2.60 -5.98
C LYS A 8 4.12 3.55 -5.99
N GLU A 9 4.38 4.24 -7.10
CA GLU A 9 5.48 5.20 -7.20
C GLU A 9 5.27 6.41 -6.27
N GLN A 10 4.01 6.84 -6.10
CA GLN A 10 3.67 7.91 -5.17
C GLN A 10 3.88 7.47 -3.71
N LEU A 11 3.47 6.25 -3.35
CA LEU A 11 3.71 5.69 -2.02
C LEU A 11 5.20 5.54 -1.73
N LEU A 12 5.96 5.06 -2.71
CA LEU A 12 7.41 4.89 -2.61
C LEU A 12 8.08 6.25 -2.32
N LYS A 13 7.74 7.26 -3.10
CA LYS A 13 8.22 8.64 -2.96
C LYS A 13 7.83 9.31 -1.66
N LEU A 14 6.61 9.05 -1.17
CA LEU A 14 6.10 9.63 0.09
C LEU A 14 6.77 9.03 1.32
N ILE A 15 7.09 7.73 1.30
CA ILE A 15 7.60 7.01 2.46
C ILE A 15 9.13 7.07 2.52
N TRP A 16 9.80 6.88 1.38
CA TRP A 16 11.27 6.82 1.31
C TRP A 16 11.94 8.07 0.73
N GLY A 17 11.17 9.00 0.15
CA GLY A 17 11.70 10.21 -0.48
C GLY A 17 11.91 10.07 -1.99
N GLN A 18 12.28 11.18 -2.66
CA GLN A 18 12.52 11.18 -4.12
C GLN A 18 13.82 10.48 -4.51
N ASP A 19 14.79 10.40 -3.60
CA ASP A 19 16.13 9.87 -3.87
C ASP A 19 16.23 8.35 -3.62
N TYR A 20 15.10 7.69 -3.35
CA TYR A 20 15.06 6.26 -3.16
C TYR A 20 15.12 5.53 -4.50
N GLU A 21 16.25 4.89 -4.79
CA GLU A 21 16.48 4.12 -6.03
C GLU A 21 15.82 2.72 -6.04
N GLY A 22 14.96 2.40 -5.07
CA GLY A 22 14.31 1.10 -5.01
C GLY A 22 13.10 0.96 -5.94
N ASP A 23 12.64 -0.29 -6.10
CA ASP A 23 11.54 -0.63 -6.99
C ASP A 23 10.16 -0.50 -6.30
N ASP A 24 9.12 -0.29 -7.10
CA ASP A 24 7.72 -0.20 -6.64
C ASP A 24 7.25 -1.49 -5.92
N ARG A 25 7.91 -2.62 -6.21
CA ARG A 25 7.76 -3.92 -5.53
C ARG A 25 8.07 -3.88 -4.04
N THR A 26 8.85 -2.90 -3.58
CA THR A 26 9.05 -2.66 -2.14
C THR A 26 7.70 -2.34 -1.48
N VAL A 27 6.88 -1.51 -2.11
CA VAL A 27 5.52 -1.19 -1.62
C VAL A 27 4.67 -2.45 -1.49
N ASP A 28 4.73 -3.35 -2.48
CA ASP A 28 3.97 -4.61 -2.46
C ASP A 28 4.34 -5.49 -1.27
N SER A 29 5.63 -5.56 -0.94
CA SER A 29 6.16 -6.32 0.20
C SER A 29 5.66 -5.74 1.52
N HIS A 30 5.66 -4.41 1.65
CA HIS A 30 5.13 -3.73 2.83
C HIS A 30 3.62 -3.89 2.97
N VAL A 31 2.87 -3.81 1.87
CA VAL A 31 1.42 -4.07 1.90
C VAL A 31 1.13 -5.52 2.27
N LYS A 32 1.89 -6.49 1.74
CA LYS A 32 1.75 -7.90 2.14
C LYS A 32 1.94 -8.07 3.66
N ASN A 33 3.02 -7.53 4.20
CA ASN A 33 3.30 -7.59 5.64
C ASN A 33 2.22 -6.88 6.47
N LEU A 34 1.71 -5.74 6.01
CA LEU A 34 0.59 -5.04 6.66
C LEU A 34 -0.66 -5.91 6.70
N ARG A 35 -1.02 -6.55 5.57
CA ARG A 35 -2.17 -7.46 5.50
C ARG A 35 -2.03 -8.63 6.45
N GLU A 36 -0.83 -9.20 6.59
CA GLU A 36 -0.58 -10.27 7.55
C GLU A 36 -0.77 -9.81 8.99
N LYS A 37 -0.27 -8.62 9.35
CA LYS A 37 -0.48 -8.03 10.68
C LYS A 37 -1.96 -7.79 10.97
N LEU A 38 -2.71 -7.23 10.01
CA LEU A 38 -4.15 -7.00 10.14
C LEU A 38 -4.91 -8.31 10.37
N ARG A 39 -4.61 -9.36 9.60
CA ARG A 39 -5.21 -10.69 9.79
C ARG A 39 -4.93 -11.27 11.18
N ARG A 40 -3.68 -11.15 11.66
CA ARG A 40 -3.30 -11.62 13.01
C ARG A 40 -4.05 -10.87 14.11
N SER A 41 -4.41 -9.61 13.87
CA SER A 41 -5.22 -8.79 14.79
C SER A 41 -6.74 -8.99 14.62
N GLY A 42 -7.19 -9.93 13.77
CA GLY A 42 -8.61 -10.17 13.52
C GLY A 42 -9.32 -9.08 12.70
N ILE A 43 -8.57 -8.21 12.03
CA ILE A 43 -9.13 -7.12 11.20
C ILE A 43 -9.34 -7.62 9.78
N ASP A 44 -10.52 -7.37 9.20
CA ASP A 44 -10.77 -7.62 7.79
C ASP A 44 -9.92 -6.69 6.91
N VAL A 45 -8.95 -7.27 6.23
CA VAL A 45 -8.05 -6.58 5.31
C VAL A 45 -8.81 -5.83 4.21
N ASN A 46 -9.92 -6.38 3.71
CA ASN A 46 -10.69 -5.78 2.62
C ASN A 46 -11.45 -4.52 3.05
N ALA A 47 -11.68 -4.37 4.36
CA ALA A 47 -12.24 -3.17 4.96
C ALA A 47 -11.19 -2.08 5.22
N VAL A 48 -9.90 -2.34 5.01
CA VAL A 48 -8.81 -1.39 5.26
C VAL A 48 -8.08 -1.00 3.97
N ILE A 49 -7.72 -1.99 3.13
CA ILE A 49 -6.89 -1.75 1.94
C ILE A 49 -7.25 -2.66 0.76
N LYS A 50 -7.67 -2.03 -0.34
CA LYS A 50 -7.98 -2.70 -1.61
C LYS A 50 -6.84 -2.53 -2.62
N THR A 51 -6.57 -3.59 -3.37
CA THR A 51 -5.68 -3.54 -4.53
C THR A 51 -6.46 -3.04 -5.73
N VAL A 52 -5.93 -2.03 -6.41
CA VAL A 52 -6.40 -1.59 -7.72
C VAL A 52 -5.36 -2.05 -8.74
N TRP A 53 -5.66 -3.14 -9.45
CA TRP A 53 -4.74 -3.80 -10.36
C TRP A 53 -4.21 -2.83 -11.42
N GLY A 54 -2.88 -2.83 -11.60
CA GLY A 54 -2.18 -1.94 -12.53
C GLY A 54 -2.09 -0.48 -12.10
N ILE A 55 -2.62 -0.10 -10.92
CA ILE A 55 -2.60 1.30 -10.44
C ILE A 55 -1.94 1.42 -9.07
N GLY A 56 -2.33 0.62 -8.08
CA GLY A 56 -1.81 0.71 -6.72
C GLY A 56 -2.83 0.30 -5.66
N TYR A 57 -2.98 1.12 -4.63
CA TYR A 57 -3.76 0.78 -3.44
C TYR A 57 -4.76 1.85 -3.06
N LYS A 58 -5.89 1.41 -2.52
CA LYS A 58 -6.96 2.29 -2.02
C LYS A 58 -7.25 1.96 -0.56
N GLY A 59 -7.10 2.96 0.31
CA GLY A 59 -7.64 2.90 1.68
C GLY A 59 -9.17 2.90 1.63
N VAL A 60 -9.79 2.07 2.46
CA VAL A 60 -11.24 1.96 2.58
C VAL A 60 -11.71 2.64 3.85
#